data_AF-A0A3D4I289-F1
#
_entry.id   AF-A0A3D4I289-F1
#
_cell.length_a   1.000
_cell.length_b   1.000
_cell.length_c   1.000
_cell.angle_alpha   90.00
_cell.angle_beta   90.00
_cell.angle_gamma   90.00
#
_symmetry.space_group_name_H-M   'P 1'
#
loop_
_entity.id
_entity.type
_entity.pdbx_description
1 polymer ?
#
loop_
_entity_poly.entity_id
_entity_poly.type
_entity_poly.pdbx_seq_one_letter_code
_entity_poly.pdbx_strand_id
1 'polypeptide(L)'
;KRVLASGLCDYFAVDYKAPAAKYADICGPEADASAVQETVRLLLESGARFEVRTTVIPQLKLPDLMQMARELPEVPRWSLNRYRKPEEYKPCDEERLSETP
;
A
#
# COMPACT_ATOMS: atom_id res chain seq x y z
N LYS A 1 5.03 2.00 -17.26
CA LYS A 1 4.73 0.90 -18.22
C LYS A 1 5.97 0.23 -18.84
N ARG A 2 7.14 0.90 -18.99
CA ARG A 2 8.34 0.34 -19.65
C ARG A 2 8.83 -1.01 -19.09
N VAL A 3 8.93 -1.14 -17.76
CA VAL A 3 9.38 -2.38 -17.10
C VAL A 3 8.45 -3.54 -17.40
N LEU A 4 7.14 -3.32 -17.26
CA LEU A 4 6.12 -4.32 -17.61
C LEU A 4 6.24 -4.76 -19.08
N ALA A 5 6.36 -3.81 -20.01
CA ALA A 5 6.48 -4.10 -21.44
C ALA A 5 7.78 -4.83 -21.83
N SER A 6 8.85 -4.72 -21.02
CA SER A 6 10.12 -5.38 -21.30
C SER A 6 10.11 -6.89 -21.02
N GLY A 7 9.15 -7.38 -20.22
CA GLY A 7 9.09 -8.78 -19.80
C GLY A 7 10.24 -9.23 -18.87
N LEU A 8 11.09 -8.31 -18.40
CA LEU A 8 12.25 -8.63 -17.57
C LEU A 8 11.91 -8.88 -16.09
N CYS A 9 10.74 -8.43 -15.63
CA CYS A 9 10.28 -8.65 -14.26
C CYS A 9 9.38 -9.89 -14.21
N ASP A 10 9.84 -10.91 -13.50
CA ASP A 10 9.08 -12.14 -13.24
C ASP A 10 7.90 -11.95 -12.28
N TYR A 11 7.98 -10.90 -11.45
CA TYR A 11 7.06 -10.64 -10.36
C TYR A 11 7.06 -9.16 -9.96
N PHE A 12 5.89 -8.65 -9.59
CA PHE A 12 5.72 -7.28 -9.11
C PHE A 12 5.14 -7.27 -7.69
N ALA A 13 5.57 -6.34 -6.85
CA ALA A 13 4.96 -6.10 -5.55
C ALA A 13 4.59 -4.63 -5.45
N VAL A 14 3.32 -4.36 -5.15
CA VAL A 14 2.76 -3.00 -5.10
C VAL A 14 2.32 -2.68 -3.69
N ASP A 15 2.82 -1.59 -3.12
CA ASP A 15 2.38 -1.16 -1.79
C ASP A 15 1.10 -0.32 -1.88
N TYR A 16 0.02 -0.81 -1.28
CA TYR A 16 -1.16 -0.01 -1.01
C TYR A 16 -1.21 0.31 0.48
N LYS A 17 -0.92 1.57 0.81
CA LYS A 17 -0.46 1.96 2.16
C LYS A 17 -1.56 2.46 3.09
N ALA A 18 -2.69 2.92 2.55
CA ALA A 18 -3.80 3.48 3.30
C ALA A 18 -5.06 3.52 2.42
N PRO A 19 -6.26 3.74 3.00
CA PRO A 19 -7.43 4.12 2.22
C PRO A 19 -7.16 5.38 1.40
N ALA A 20 -7.80 5.50 0.23
CA ALA A 20 -7.60 6.64 -0.67
C ALA A 20 -7.84 7.99 0.03
N ALA A 21 -8.86 8.07 0.90
CA ALA A 21 -9.19 9.27 1.65
C ALA A 21 -8.12 9.71 2.68
N LYS A 22 -7.26 8.80 3.14
CA LYS A 22 -6.19 9.06 4.13
C LYS A 22 -4.80 8.99 3.51
N TYR A 23 -4.71 8.83 2.19
CA TYR A 23 -3.46 8.44 1.53
C TYR A 23 -2.41 9.55 1.63
N ALA A 24 -2.80 10.79 1.36
CA ALA A 24 -1.90 11.95 1.46
C ALA A 24 -1.43 12.21 2.91
N ASP A 25 -2.31 12.01 3.89
CA ASP A 25 -1.96 12.19 5.31
C ASP A 25 -0.93 11.15 5.79
N ILE A 26 -1.06 9.91 5.32
CA ILE A 26 -0.17 8.80 5.74
C ILE A 26 1.11 8.75 4.90
N CYS A 27 1.01 8.98 3.58
CA CYS A 27 2.12 8.79 2.64
C CYS A 27 2.81 10.09 2.21
N GLY A 28 2.28 11.24 2.61
CA GLY A 28 2.77 12.57 2.24
C GLY A 28 1.87 13.27 1.21
N PRO A 29 1.92 14.61 1.15
CA PRO A 29 0.95 15.42 0.39
C PRO A 29 0.95 15.18 -1.12
N GLU A 30 2.03 14.67 -1.68
CA GLU A 30 2.15 14.33 -3.11
C GLU A 30 1.74 12.89 -3.44
N ALA A 31 1.39 12.10 -2.43
CA ALA A 31 1.05 10.70 -2.61
C ALA A 31 -0.37 10.54 -3.16
N ASP A 32 -0.50 9.76 -4.23
CA ASP A 32 -1.77 9.55 -4.93
C ASP A 32 -2.16 8.06 -4.93
N ALA A 33 -3.25 7.76 -4.21
CA ALA A 33 -3.82 6.41 -4.17
C ALA A 33 -4.31 5.95 -5.54
N SER A 34 -4.78 6.87 -6.39
CA SER A 34 -5.37 6.54 -7.68
C SER A 34 -4.31 6.00 -8.65
N ALA A 35 -3.10 6.56 -8.65
CA ALA A 35 -1.96 6.05 -9.41
C ALA A 35 -1.58 4.61 -8.99
N VAL A 36 -1.66 4.28 -7.70
CA VAL A 36 -1.42 2.92 -7.21
C VAL A 36 -2.53 1.97 -7.65
N GLN A 37 -3.79 2.38 -7.53
CA GLN A 37 -4.93 1.59 -8.01
C GLN A 37 -4.87 1.37 -9.53
N GLU A 38 -4.47 2.36 -10.32
CA GLU A 38 -4.24 2.23 -11.76
C GLU A 38 -3.14 1.21 -12.04
N THR A 39 -2.05 1.24 -11.27
CA THR A 39 -0.97 0.26 -11.37
C THR A 39 -1.47 -1.17 -11.11
N VAL A 40 -2.31 -1.36 -10.09
CA VAL A 40 -2.92 -2.67 -9.80
C VAL A 40 -3.80 -3.15 -10.96
N ARG A 41 -4.67 -2.28 -11.50
CA ARG A 41 -5.52 -2.61 -12.66
C ARG A 41 -4.68 -2.98 -13.88
N LEU A 42 -3.63 -2.20 -14.17
CA LEU A 42 -2.71 -2.47 -15.27
C LEU A 42 -2.04 -3.85 -15.13
N LEU A 43 -1.59 -4.20 -13.92
CA LEU A 43 -0.95 -5.51 -13.68
C LEU A 43 -1.94 -6.66 -13.86
N LEU A 44 -3.19 -6.51 -13.38
CA LEU A 44 -4.28 -7.46 -13.61
C LEU A 44 -4.55 -7.66 -15.10
N GLU A 45 -4.77 -6.58 -15.84
CA GLU A 45 -5.07 -6.61 -17.28
C GLU A 45 -3.94 -7.21 -18.10
N SER A 46 -2.69 -7.03 -17.66
CA SER A 46 -1.51 -7.60 -18.34
C SER A 46 -1.29 -9.09 -18.07
N GLY A 47 -1.98 -9.68 -17.09
CA GLY A 47 -1.72 -11.05 -16.64
C GLY A 47 -0.38 -11.24 -15.94
N ALA A 48 0.28 -10.15 -15.52
CA ALA A 48 1.54 -10.22 -14.78
C ALA A 48 1.34 -10.88 -13.41
N ARG A 49 2.35 -11.60 -12.93
CA ARG A 49 2.34 -12.12 -11.55
C ARG A 49 2.66 -10.98 -10.59
N PHE A 50 1.79 -10.75 -9.61
CA PHE A 50 2.01 -9.72 -8.61
C PHE A 50 1.34 -10.01 -7.26
N GLU A 51 1.69 -9.20 -6.27
CA GLU A 51 0.93 -9.04 -5.03
C GLU A 51 0.73 -7.57 -4.69
N VAL A 52 -0.35 -7.29 -3.96
CA VAL A 52 -0.50 -6.05 -3.19
C VAL A 52 0.02 -6.28 -1.78
N ARG A 53 0.67 -5.28 -1.20
CA ARG A 53 1.17 -5.33 0.17
C ARG A 53 0.70 -4.13 0.96
N THR A 54 0.43 -4.33 2.23
CA THR A 54 0.14 -3.25 3.18
C THR A 54 0.90 -3.54 4.47
N THR A 55 1.74 -2.59 4.90
CA THR A 55 2.26 -2.61 6.27
C THR A 55 1.20 -2.03 7.18
N VAL A 56 0.68 -2.83 8.11
CA VAL A 56 -0.40 -2.42 9.03
C VAL A 56 0.19 -1.54 10.14
N ILE A 57 0.37 -0.26 9.84
CA ILE A 57 0.83 0.76 10.78
C ILE A 57 -0.23 1.02 11.87
N PRO A 58 0.14 1.55 13.05
CA PRO A 58 -0.79 1.79 14.15
C PRO A 58 -2.03 2.63 13.80
N GLN A 59 -1.88 3.55 12.84
CA GLN A 59 -2.94 4.44 12.36
C GLN A 59 -4.03 3.71 11.55
N LEU A 60 -3.74 2.51 11.04
CA LEU A 60 -4.70 1.73 10.26
C LEU A 60 -5.49 0.82 11.18
N LYS A 61 -6.79 1.11 11.30
CA LYS A 61 -7.72 0.28 12.07
C LYS A 61 -8.44 -0.70 11.15
N LEU A 62 -9.14 -1.67 11.72
CA LEU A 62 -9.92 -2.64 10.95
C LEU A 62 -10.87 -1.98 9.91
N PRO A 63 -11.60 -0.88 10.22
CA PRO A 63 -12.41 -0.20 9.22
C PRO A 63 -11.62 0.34 8.03
N ASP A 64 -10.38 0.78 8.24
CA ASP A 64 -9.50 1.25 7.18
C ASP A 64 -9.09 0.10 6.27
N LEU A 65 -8.70 -1.05 6.83
CA LEU A 65 -8.39 -2.25 6.05
C LEU A 65 -9.62 -2.72 5.25
N MET A 66 -10.81 -2.70 5.86
CA MET A 66 -12.05 -3.04 5.16
C MET A 66 -12.37 -2.06 4.03
N GLN A 67 -12.06 -0.77 4.21
CA GLN A 67 -12.20 0.22 3.16
C GLN A 67 -11.21 -0.01 2.03
N MET A 68 -9.93 -0.25 2.35
CA MET A 68 -8.89 -0.58 1.36
C MET A 68 -9.26 -1.83 0.55
N ALA A 69 -9.87 -2.83 1.19
CA ALA A 69 -10.37 -4.03 0.53
C ALA A 69 -11.43 -3.72 -0.54
N ARG A 70 -12.28 -2.72 -0.31
CA ARG A 70 -13.32 -2.28 -1.26
C ARG A 70 -12.77 -1.40 -2.37
N GLU A 71 -11.69 -0.69 -2.10
CA GLU A 71 -11.03 0.22 -3.05
C GLU A 71 -10.17 -0.53 -4.08
N LEU A 72 -9.69 -1.72 -3.71
CA LEU A 72 -8.95 -2.60 -4.61
C LEU A 72 -9.91 -3.51 -5.41
N PRO A 73 -9.59 -3.82 -6.68
CA PRO A 73 -10.19 -4.96 -7.36
C PRO A 73 -9.80 -6.27 -6.67
N GLU A 74 -10.43 -7.39 -7.05
CA GLU A 74 -9.94 -8.71 -6.64
C GLU A 74 -8.52 -8.92 -7.16
N VAL A 75 -7.59 -9.16 -6.24
CA VAL A 75 -6.16 -9.33 -6.54
C VAL A 75 -5.71 -10.76 -6.23
N PRO A 76 -4.68 -11.29 -6.92
CA PRO A 76 -4.21 -12.65 -6.69
C PRO A 76 -3.73 -12.89 -5.26
N ARG A 77 -3.19 -11.85 -4.63
CA ARG A 77 -2.69 -11.87 -3.26
C ARG A 77 -2.65 -10.47 -2.68
N TRP A 78 -3.15 -10.33 -1.46
CA TRP A 78 -2.96 -9.14 -0.62
C TRP A 78 -2.26 -9.53 0.69
N SER A 79 -0.99 -9.18 0.79
CA SER A 79 -0.13 -9.48 1.94
C SER A 79 -0.22 -8.36 2.98
N LEU A 80 -0.73 -8.68 4.18
CA LEU A 80 -0.71 -7.78 5.33
C LEU A 80 0.56 -8.01 6.15
N ASN A 81 1.47 -7.03 6.10
CA ASN A 81 2.75 -7.08 6.79
C ASN A 81 2.64 -6.45 8.18
N ARG A 82 3.21 -7.13 9.18
CA ARG A 82 3.30 -6.60 10.54
C ARG A 82 4.20 -5.37 10.57
N TYR A 83 3.70 -4.27 11.13
CA TYR A 83 4.51 -3.10 11.41
C TYR A 83 5.54 -3.37 12.52
N ARG A 84 6.75 -2.83 12.34
CA ARG A 84 7.81 -2.79 13.34
C ARG A 84 8.18 -1.32 13.56
N LYS A 85 8.08 -0.83 14.81
CA LYS A 85 8.48 0.54 15.15
C LYS A 85 9.97 0.70 14.79
N PRO A 86 10.35 1.73 14.01
CA PRO A 86 11.75 1.98 13.70
C PRO A 86 12.51 2.38 14.97
N GLU A 87 13.78 1.99 15.06
CA GLU A 87 14.65 2.38 16.17
C GLU A 87 14.95 3.88 16.15
N GLU A 88 15.04 4.46 14.95
CA GLU A 88 15.30 5.88 14.72
C GLU A 88 14.13 6.54 13.99
N TYR A 89 13.67 7.68 14.50
CA TYR A 89 12.62 8.49 13.91
C TYR A 89 12.75 9.95 14.37
N LYS A 90 12.08 10.84 13.65
CA LYS A 90 12.06 12.27 14.02
C LYS A 90 11.27 12.43 15.32
N PRO A 91 11.68 13.29 16.26
CA PRO A 91 10.93 13.50 17.50
C PRO A 91 9.46 13.90 17.28
N CYS A 92 9.15 14.62 16.20
CA CYS A 92 7.77 14.97 15.83
C CYS A 92 6.89 13.75 15.49
N ASP A 93 7.48 12.60 15.23
CA ASP A 93 6.78 11.37 14.86
C ASP A 93 6.52 10.45 16.06
N GLU A 94 7.02 10.76 17.26
CA GLU A 94 6.89 9.89 18.44
C GLU A 94 5.43 9.51 18.71
N GLU A 95 4.55 10.51 18.75
CA GLU A 95 3.13 10.32 19.10
C GLU A 95 2.49 9.29 18.17
N ARG A 96 2.62 9.48 16.85
CA ARG A 96 2.07 8.56 15.85
C ARG A 96 2.71 7.16 15.92
N LEU A 97 4.00 7.05 16.22
CA LEU A 97 4.68 5.75 16.28
C LEU A 97 4.40 4.99 17.59
N SER A 98 3.92 5.68 18.62
CA SER A 98 3.57 5.10 19.93
C SER A 98 2.14 4.56 20.03
N GLU A 99 1.29 4.86 19.03
CA GLU A 99 -0.06 4.35 18.94
C GLU A 99 -0.09 2.81 18.95
N THR A 100 -1.12 2.25 19.61
CA THR A 100 -1.37 0.80 19.57
C THR A 100 -2.37 0.50 18.45
N PRO A 101 -2.11 -0.50 17.58
CA PRO A 101 -3.04 -0.92 16.53
C PRO A 101 -4.44 -1.24 17.05
#